data_AF-A0A933HUS3-F1
#
_entry.id   AF-A0A933HUS3-F1
#
_cell.length_a   1.000
_cell.length_b   1.000
_cell.length_c   1.000
_cell.angle_alpha   90.00
_cell.angle_beta   90.00
_cell.angle_gamma   90.00
#
_symmetry.space_group_name_H-M   'P 1'
#
loop_
_entity.id
_entity.type
_entity.pdbx_description
1 polymer ?
#
loop_
_entity_poly.entity_id
_entity_poly.type
_entity_poly.pdbx_seq_one_letter_code
_entity_poly.pdbx_strand_id
1 'polypeptide(L)'
;MPIGDDGTVEVRKGLRLILHHLFSLHQMGDRVELSGLREGKPFKAAVTLKRYRDLVDDTIYDRKPTYYIFAGLVFTPLTPNYIGQWSSEDVPTDFKVYREFGRATRTRRQAVVLAYVLPHEINAGYHDWRGQIIESVNGSPLGDIKDVIGAFERPQGRWHVIRTDGSIAFSSAIVIDARKAQAAHQEILSRHGIPADRSADLR
;
A
#
# COMPACT_ATOMS: atom_id res chain seq x y z
N MET A 1 2.58 4.97 -34.92
CA MET A 1 3.31 6.24 -35.11
C MET A 1 4.75 6.02 -34.65
N PRO A 2 5.75 6.54 -35.37
CA PRO A 2 7.15 6.43 -34.94
C PRO A 2 7.39 7.28 -33.68
N ILE A 3 8.19 6.74 -32.76
CA ILE A 3 8.59 7.39 -31.52
C ILE A 3 10.03 7.87 -31.73
N GLY A 4 10.31 9.13 -31.41
CA GLY A 4 11.68 9.66 -31.45
C GLY A 4 12.53 9.16 -30.29
N ASP A 5 13.85 9.30 -30.42
CA ASP A 5 14.81 8.88 -29.38
C ASP A 5 14.65 9.67 -28.06
N ASP A 6 14.03 10.84 -28.14
CA ASP A 6 13.65 11.70 -27.00
C ASP A 6 12.30 11.31 -26.35
N GLY A 7 11.66 10.24 -26.81
CA GLY A 7 10.36 9.80 -26.32
C GLY A 7 9.17 10.63 -26.79
N THR A 8 9.35 11.46 -27.83
CA THR A 8 8.28 12.28 -28.40
C THR A 8 7.69 11.66 -29.66
N VAL A 9 6.45 12.05 -29.99
CA VAL A 9 5.72 11.65 -31.19
C VAL A 9 5.21 12.88 -31.92
N GLU A 10 5.28 12.88 -33.24
CA GLU A 10 4.73 13.97 -34.05
C GLU A 10 3.22 13.79 -34.20
N VAL A 11 2.43 14.67 -33.58
CA VAL A 11 0.96 14.58 -33.56
C VAL A 11 0.34 15.35 -34.72
N ARG A 12 1.01 16.44 -35.14
CA ARG A 12 0.69 17.24 -36.33
C ARG A 12 1.99 17.79 -36.89
N LYS A 13 1.99 18.25 -38.15
CA LYS A 13 3.17 18.79 -38.81
C LYS A 13 3.86 19.85 -37.94
N GLY A 14 5.09 19.56 -37.51
CA GLY A 14 5.90 20.46 -36.68
C GLY A 14 5.53 20.51 -35.19
N LEU A 15 4.56 19.73 -34.73
CA LEU A 15 4.19 19.61 -33.31
C LEU A 15 4.50 18.21 -32.80
N ARG A 16 5.48 18.14 -31.89
CA ARG A 16 5.84 16.93 -31.18
C ARG A 16 5.37 17.01 -29.73
N LEU A 17 4.78 15.93 -29.24
CA LEU A 17 4.34 15.80 -27.85
C LEU A 17 4.98 14.55 -27.22
N ILE A 18 5.03 14.51 -25.89
CA ILE A 18 5.51 13.32 -25.17
C ILE A 18 4.62 12.12 -25.47
N LEU A 19 5.20 10.92 -25.56
CA LEU A 19 4.51 9.66 -25.86
C LEU A 19 3.24 9.44 -25.02
N HIS A 20 3.23 9.90 -23.76
CA HIS A 20 2.10 9.77 -22.85
C HIS A 20 0.79 10.34 -23.41
N HIS A 21 0.88 11.34 -24.30
CA HIS A 21 -0.29 11.90 -24.97
C HIS A 21 -1.05 10.82 -25.77
N LEU A 22 -0.38 9.89 -26.44
CA LEU A 22 -1.06 8.84 -27.21
C LEU A 22 -1.89 7.92 -26.31
N PHE A 23 -1.42 7.63 -25.10
CA PHE A 23 -2.16 6.82 -24.15
C PHE A 23 -3.37 7.56 -23.59
N SER A 24 -3.31 8.88 -23.44
CA SER A 24 -4.47 9.69 -23.01
C SER A 24 -5.62 9.73 -24.01
N LEU A 25 -5.39 9.33 -25.26
CA LEU A 25 -6.43 9.25 -26.31
C LEU A 25 -7.23 7.94 -26.27
N HIS A 26 -6.84 6.98 -25.43
CA HIS A 26 -7.48 5.67 -25.34
C HIS A 26 -8.24 5.50 -24.02
N GLN A 27 -9.20 4.58 -24.03
CA GLN A 27 -9.95 4.16 -22.85
C GLN A 27 -9.36 2.90 -22.23
N MET A 28 -9.70 2.65 -20.96
CA MET A 28 -9.32 1.40 -20.29
C MET A 28 -10.01 0.22 -20.97
N GLY A 29 -9.25 -0.84 -21.26
CA GLY A 29 -9.71 -2.00 -22.03
C GLY A 29 -9.41 -1.91 -23.53
N ASP A 30 -9.01 -0.75 -24.05
CA ASP A 30 -8.61 -0.63 -25.46
C ASP A 30 -7.38 -1.49 -25.76
N ARG A 31 -7.30 -2.00 -26.98
CA ARG A 31 -6.16 -2.79 -27.46
C ARG A 31 -5.28 -1.92 -28.34
N VAL A 32 -4.03 -1.73 -27.93
CA VAL A 32 -3.03 -0.95 -28.66
C VAL A 32 -1.98 -1.88 -29.24
N GLU A 33 -1.66 -1.69 -30.51
CA GLU A 33 -0.53 -2.38 -31.15
C GLU A 33 0.77 -1.61 -30.90
N LEU A 34 1.76 -2.32 -30.38
CA LEU A 34 3.10 -1.84 -30.15
C LEU A 34 4.05 -2.57 -31.09
N SER A 35 5.00 -1.84 -31.65
CA SER A 35 6.12 -2.38 -32.41
C SER A 35 7.42 -1.94 -31.79
N GLY A 36 8.41 -2.82 -31.78
CA GLY A 36 9.72 -2.48 -31.24
C GLY A 36 10.79 -3.49 -31.65
N LEU A 37 11.93 -3.41 -30.97
CA LEU A 37 13.05 -4.33 -31.13
C LEU A 37 13.24 -5.13 -29.84
N ARG A 38 13.44 -6.44 -29.95
CA ARG A 38 13.84 -7.33 -28.85
C ARG A 38 14.99 -8.20 -29.36
N GLU A 39 16.13 -8.16 -28.66
CA GLU A 39 17.36 -8.85 -29.11
C GLU A 39 17.76 -8.46 -30.55
N GLY A 40 17.59 -7.18 -30.89
CA GLY A 40 17.86 -6.66 -32.23
C GLY A 40 16.85 -7.07 -33.32
N LYS A 41 15.83 -7.86 -33.00
CA LYS A 41 14.82 -8.32 -33.96
C LYS A 41 13.51 -7.53 -33.83
N PRO A 42 12.89 -7.11 -34.94
CA PRO A 42 11.56 -6.49 -34.91
C PRO A 42 10.52 -7.41 -34.30
N PHE A 43 9.67 -6.87 -33.44
CA PHE A 43 8.49 -7.57 -32.93
C PHE A 43 7.26 -6.65 -32.96
N LYS A 44 6.09 -7.28 -32.98
CA LYS A 44 4.80 -6.62 -32.76
C LYS A 44 4.08 -7.32 -31.61
N ALA A 45 3.44 -6.55 -30.76
CA ALA A 45 2.64 -7.04 -29.66
C ALA A 45 1.38 -6.20 -29.53
N ALA A 46 0.24 -6.84 -29.30
CA ALA A 46 -0.99 -6.13 -29.00
C ALA A 46 -1.26 -6.21 -27.49
N VAL A 47 -1.38 -5.06 -26.85
CA VAL A 47 -1.52 -4.93 -25.39
C VAL A 47 -2.88 -4.33 -25.07
N THR A 48 -3.59 -4.92 -24.12
CA THR A 48 -4.82 -4.34 -23.56
C THR A 48 -4.45 -3.34 -22.49
N LEU A 49 -4.87 -2.09 -22.65
CA LEU A 49 -4.64 -1.02 -21.68
C LEU A 49 -5.45 -1.31 -20.40
N LYS A 50 -4.78 -1.15 -19.27
CA LYS A 50 -5.35 -1.33 -17.93
C LYS A 50 -5.05 -0.11 -17.08
N ARG A 51 -5.86 0.10 -16.05
CA ARG A 51 -5.60 1.18 -15.09
C ARG A 51 -4.23 0.96 -14.46
N TYR A 52 -3.37 1.94 -14.62
CA TYR A 52 -2.12 2.01 -13.88
C TYR A 52 -2.43 2.26 -12.40
N ARG A 53 -1.76 1.53 -11.50
CA ARG A 53 -1.97 1.65 -10.06
C ARG A 53 -0.62 1.77 -9.37
N ASP A 54 -0.41 2.87 -8.66
CA ASP A 54 0.72 3.02 -7.76
C ASP A 54 0.51 2.25 -6.46
N LEU A 55 1.59 2.03 -5.71
CA LEU A 55 1.54 1.32 -4.43
C LEU A 55 0.82 2.15 -3.36
N VAL A 56 0.92 3.48 -3.45
CA VAL A 56 0.11 4.44 -2.73
C VAL A 56 -0.98 4.89 -3.71
N ASP A 57 -2.24 4.58 -3.39
CA ASP A 57 -3.38 4.87 -4.29
C ASP A 57 -3.62 6.38 -4.43
N ASP A 58 -4.55 6.75 -5.31
CA ASP A 58 -4.97 8.15 -5.48
C ASP A 58 -5.68 8.69 -4.22
N THR A 59 -5.88 10.01 -4.18
CA THR A 59 -6.67 10.63 -3.10
C THR A 59 -8.09 10.08 -3.12
N ILE A 60 -8.56 9.62 -1.97
CA ILE A 60 -9.89 9.03 -1.81
C ILE A 60 -10.84 10.13 -1.30
N TYR A 61 -11.92 10.36 -2.03
CA TYR A 61 -12.97 11.33 -1.68
C TYR A 61 -14.22 10.59 -1.21
N ASP A 62 -14.99 11.22 -0.32
CA ASP A 62 -16.33 10.79 0.12
C ASP A 62 -16.43 9.34 0.65
N ARG A 63 -15.30 8.77 1.07
CA ARG A 63 -15.23 7.45 1.70
C ARG A 63 -14.52 7.54 3.04
N LYS A 64 -15.06 6.83 4.03
CA LYS A 64 -14.38 6.65 5.31
C LYS A 64 -13.09 5.84 5.10
N PRO A 65 -12.01 6.13 5.86
CA PRO A 65 -10.77 5.38 5.75
C PRO A 65 -10.96 3.88 6.02
N THR A 66 -10.28 3.06 5.20
CA THR A 66 -10.18 1.62 5.42
C THR A 66 -9.25 1.36 6.60
N TYR A 67 -9.68 0.57 7.59
CA TYR A 67 -8.85 0.24 8.75
C TYR A 67 -9.15 -1.16 9.28
N TYR A 68 -8.15 -1.75 9.94
CA TYR A 68 -8.28 -2.98 10.72
C TYR A 68 -7.54 -2.83 12.05
N ILE A 69 -8.13 -3.34 13.13
CA ILE A 69 -7.58 -3.26 14.49
C ILE A 69 -7.46 -4.67 15.03
N PHE A 70 -6.30 -5.02 15.57
CA PHE A 70 -6.11 -6.27 16.29
C PHE A 70 -5.26 -6.05 17.54
N ALA A 71 -5.78 -6.46 18.70
CA ALA A 71 -5.13 -6.28 20.00
C ALA A 71 -4.55 -4.85 20.24
N GLY A 72 -5.28 -3.83 19.77
CA GLY A 72 -4.91 -2.43 19.86
C GLY A 72 -4.00 -1.91 18.75
N LEU A 73 -3.42 -2.77 17.92
CA LEU A 73 -2.64 -2.37 16.75
C LEU A 73 -3.60 -1.91 15.64
N VAL A 74 -3.50 -0.65 15.20
CA VAL A 74 -4.37 -0.05 14.19
C VAL A 74 -3.65 0.01 12.85
N PHE A 75 -4.18 -0.69 11.85
CA PHE A 75 -3.64 -0.77 10.50
C PHE A 75 -4.52 0.00 9.50
N THR A 76 -3.87 0.67 8.56
CA THR A 76 -4.51 1.39 7.43
C THR A 76 -3.64 1.26 6.18
N PRO A 77 -4.20 1.31 4.96
CA PRO A 77 -3.37 1.53 3.78
C PRO A 77 -2.69 2.90 3.84
N LEU A 78 -1.47 2.99 3.33
CA LEU A 78 -0.80 4.26 3.06
C LEU A 78 -1.52 4.94 1.90
N THR A 79 -2.13 6.09 2.16
CA THR A 79 -2.87 6.88 1.17
C THR A 79 -2.42 8.34 1.22
N PRO A 80 -2.67 9.14 0.16
CA PRO A 80 -2.44 10.57 0.20
C PRO A 80 -3.21 11.25 1.34
N ASN A 81 -4.43 10.77 1.65
CA ASN A 81 -5.22 11.25 2.78
C ASN A 81 -4.53 11.00 4.13
N TYR A 82 -3.89 9.83 4.31
CA TYR A 82 -3.11 9.54 5.52
C TYR A 82 -1.84 10.40 5.58
N ILE A 83 -1.09 10.49 4.48
CA ILE A 83 0.12 11.33 4.37
C ILE A 83 -0.20 12.81 4.61
N GLY A 84 -1.39 13.26 4.20
CA GLY A 84 -1.86 14.63 4.38
C GLY A 84 -2.10 15.05 5.84
N GLN A 85 -1.92 14.15 6.80
CA GLN A 85 -1.93 14.51 8.24
C GLN A 85 -0.68 15.29 8.66
N TRP A 86 0.41 15.22 7.88
CA TRP A 86 1.63 15.95 8.12
C TRP A 86 1.72 17.20 7.24
N SER A 87 2.45 18.21 7.72
CA SER A 87 2.94 19.28 6.86
C SER A 87 3.92 18.69 5.83
N SER A 88 4.07 19.32 4.66
CA SER A 88 4.97 18.82 3.60
C SER A 88 6.42 18.59 4.07
N GLU A 89 6.87 19.40 5.03
CA GLU A 89 8.22 19.32 5.60
C GLU A 89 8.34 18.12 6.56
N ASP A 90 7.30 17.84 7.34
CA ASP A 90 7.29 16.82 8.39
C ASP A 90 6.91 15.41 7.92
N VAL A 91 6.47 15.23 6.66
CA VAL A 91 6.13 13.90 6.15
C VAL A 91 7.37 12.97 6.27
N PRO A 92 7.23 11.78 6.90
CA PRO A 92 8.31 10.80 6.99
C PRO A 92 8.93 10.47 5.62
N THR A 93 10.26 10.34 5.58
CA THR A 93 11.01 10.03 4.35
C THR A 93 10.45 8.80 3.65
N ASP A 94 10.14 7.75 4.41
CA ASP A 94 9.60 6.51 3.86
C ASP A 94 8.29 6.76 3.11
N PHE A 95 7.38 7.57 3.66
CA PHE A 95 6.13 7.88 2.99
C PHE A 95 6.34 8.69 1.71
N LYS A 96 7.31 9.62 1.69
CA LYS A 96 7.67 10.36 0.46
C LYS A 96 8.19 9.40 -0.61
N VAL A 97 9.09 8.49 -0.25
CA VAL A 97 9.68 7.51 -1.17
C VAL A 97 8.61 6.55 -1.70
N TYR A 98 7.75 6.00 -0.84
CA TYR A 98 6.67 5.11 -1.24
C TYR A 98 5.63 5.82 -2.11
N ARG A 99 5.34 7.09 -1.88
CA ARG A 99 4.42 7.89 -2.72
C ARG A 99 5.00 8.15 -4.11
N GLU A 100 6.27 8.52 -4.19
CA GLU A 100 6.89 8.92 -5.47
C GLU A 100 7.31 7.70 -6.32
N PHE A 101 7.92 6.71 -5.67
CA PHE A 101 8.60 5.60 -6.31
C PHE A 101 7.95 4.23 -6.04
N GLY A 102 6.97 4.16 -5.14
CA GLY A 102 6.28 2.90 -4.82
C GLY A 102 5.42 2.42 -5.98
N ARG A 103 5.83 1.32 -6.60
CA ARG A 103 5.09 0.69 -7.70
C ARG A 103 4.34 -0.53 -7.21
N ALA A 104 3.04 -0.61 -7.54
CA ALA A 104 2.27 -1.80 -7.24
C ALA A 104 2.75 -2.96 -8.12
N THR A 105 2.83 -4.15 -7.53
CA THR A 105 3.08 -5.40 -8.23
C THR A 105 1.87 -6.31 -8.10
N ARG A 106 1.91 -7.47 -8.78
CA ARG A 106 0.86 -8.49 -8.65
C ARG A 106 0.69 -8.95 -7.19
N THR A 107 1.79 -8.97 -6.43
CA THR A 107 1.83 -9.47 -5.04
C THR A 107 1.80 -8.37 -3.99
N ARG A 108 2.18 -7.12 -4.32
CA ARG A 108 2.17 -5.97 -3.41
C ARG A 108 1.39 -4.81 -4.04
N ARG A 109 0.12 -4.68 -3.70
CA ARG A 109 -0.84 -3.73 -4.28
C ARG A 109 -1.05 -2.49 -3.43
N GLN A 110 -0.84 -2.57 -2.12
CA GLN A 110 -0.90 -1.45 -1.19
C GLN A 110 0.26 -1.54 -0.19
N ALA A 111 0.79 -0.39 0.20
CA ALA A 111 1.59 -0.31 1.42
C ALA A 111 0.64 -0.23 2.63
N VAL A 112 0.89 -1.04 3.66
CA VAL A 112 0.09 -1.05 4.90
C VAL A 112 0.90 -0.41 6.00
N VAL A 113 0.26 0.42 6.82
CA VAL A 113 0.88 1.19 7.91
C VAL A 113 0.24 0.80 9.23
N LEU A 114 1.05 0.57 10.25
CA LEU A 114 0.64 0.66 11.64
C LEU A 114 0.47 2.14 11.99
N ALA A 115 -0.78 2.62 11.92
CA ALA A 115 -1.11 4.01 12.13
C ALA A 115 -0.94 4.43 13.60
N TYR A 116 -1.38 3.55 14.50
CA TYR A 116 -1.43 3.83 15.94
C TYR A 116 -1.48 2.55 16.76
N VAL A 117 -1.13 2.64 18.04
CA VAL A 117 -1.29 1.56 19.02
C VAL A 117 -2.19 2.05 20.15
N LEU A 118 -3.39 1.49 20.25
CA LEU A 118 -4.32 1.72 21.35
C LEU A 118 -3.74 1.11 22.63
N PRO A 119 -3.42 1.91 23.66
CA PRO A 119 -2.71 1.41 24.82
C PRO A 119 -3.47 0.33 25.57
N HIS A 120 -2.77 -0.77 25.84
CA HIS A 120 -3.21 -1.90 26.64
C HIS A 120 -1.99 -2.65 27.22
N GLU A 121 -2.18 -3.46 28.26
CA GLU A 121 -1.09 -4.26 28.86
C GLU A 121 -0.43 -5.21 27.85
N ILE A 122 -1.24 -5.80 26.95
CA ILE A 122 -0.75 -6.75 25.93
C ILE A 122 0.23 -6.15 24.90
N ASN A 123 0.18 -4.83 24.71
CA ASN A 123 1.03 -4.10 23.77
C ASN A 123 1.94 -3.10 24.48
N ALA A 124 2.19 -3.31 25.79
CA ALA A 124 3.13 -2.52 26.56
C ALA A 124 4.53 -2.52 25.93
N GLY A 125 5.16 -1.33 25.90
CA GLY A 125 6.44 -1.10 25.22
C GLY A 125 6.31 -0.69 23.74
N TYR A 126 5.12 -0.79 23.15
CA TYR A 126 4.86 -0.40 21.76
C TYR A 126 3.92 0.80 21.60
N HIS A 127 3.50 1.45 22.70
CA HIS A 127 2.50 2.52 22.66
C HIS A 127 2.92 3.75 21.82
N ASP A 128 4.21 4.03 21.76
CA ASP A 128 4.75 5.14 20.95
C ASP A 128 4.95 4.80 19.47
N TRP A 129 4.68 3.53 19.08
CA TRP A 129 4.84 3.10 17.70
C TRP A 129 3.69 3.62 16.84
N ARG A 130 4.04 4.42 15.84
CA ARG A 130 3.11 5.02 14.89
C ARG A 130 3.81 5.26 13.56
N GLY A 131 3.01 5.29 12.49
CA GLY A 131 3.50 5.55 11.14
C GLY A 131 4.51 4.53 10.62
N GLN A 132 4.45 3.28 11.07
CA GLN A 132 5.39 2.24 10.63
C GLN A 132 4.81 1.49 9.42
N ILE A 133 5.55 1.43 8.31
CA ILE A 133 5.16 0.58 7.17
C ILE A 133 5.40 -0.87 7.58
N ILE A 134 4.41 -1.74 7.35
CA ILE A 134 4.45 -3.15 7.71
C ILE A 134 4.74 -3.99 6.47
N GLU A 135 5.77 -4.82 6.56
CA GLU A 135 6.17 -5.75 5.51
C GLU A 135 5.43 -7.08 5.64
N SER A 136 5.34 -7.61 6.86
CA SER A 136 4.72 -8.93 7.09
C SER A 136 4.08 -9.04 8.47
N VAL A 137 3.07 -9.91 8.56
CA VAL A 137 2.44 -10.34 9.81
C VAL A 137 2.53 -11.86 9.88
N ASN A 138 3.04 -12.39 10.99
CA ASN A 138 3.26 -13.81 11.22
C ASN A 138 4.04 -14.49 10.08
N GLY A 139 4.97 -13.76 9.45
CA GLY A 139 5.82 -14.26 8.36
C GLY A 139 5.12 -14.32 7.01
N SER A 140 3.86 -13.89 6.92
CA SER A 140 3.14 -13.71 5.66
C SER A 140 3.37 -12.28 5.15
N PRO A 141 4.00 -12.10 3.97
CA PRO A 141 4.16 -10.77 3.36
C PRO A 141 2.80 -10.16 3.06
N LEU A 142 2.67 -8.84 3.28
CA LEU A 142 1.43 -8.12 3.01
C LEU A 142 1.39 -7.62 1.57
N GLY A 143 0.35 -8.02 0.85
CA GLY A 143 0.04 -7.49 -0.47
C GLY A 143 -0.92 -6.31 -0.42
N ASP A 144 -1.91 -6.37 0.45
CA ASP A 144 -2.81 -5.28 0.81
C ASP A 144 -3.34 -5.42 2.25
N ILE A 145 -4.23 -4.51 2.67
CA ILE A 145 -4.76 -4.52 4.04
C ILE A 145 -5.60 -5.78 4.37
N LYS A 146 -6.19 -6.45 3.37
CA LYS A 146 -6.99 -7.67 3.64
C LYS A 146 -6.10 -8.82 4.09
N ASP A 147 -4.86 -8.84 3.60
CA ASP A 147 -3.87 -9.85 3.99
C ASP A 147 -3.55 -9.78 5.48
N VAL A 148 -3.67 -8.60 6.11
CA VAL A 148 -3.46 -8.43 7.56
C VAL A 148 -4.45 -9.29 8.35
N ILE A 149 -5.71 -9.30 7.95
CA ILE A 149 -6.80 -10.03 8.63
C ILE A 149 -6.46 -11.52 8.64
N GLY A 150 -6.20 -12.10 7.46
CA GLY A 150 -5.87 -13.51 7.32
C GLY A 150 -4.55 -13.89 7.99
N ALA A 151 -3.57 -12.97 8.02
CA ALA A 151 -2.30 -13.22 8.68
C ALA A 151 -2.43 -13.39 10.20
N PHE A 152 -3.35 -12.66 10.85
CA PHE A 152 -3.60 -12.81 12.30
C PHE A 152 -4.32 -14.11 12.67
N GLU A 153 -4.94 -14.81 11.72
CA GLU A 153 -5.55 -16.13 11.98
C GLU A 153 -4.50 -17.23 12.26
N ARG A 154 -3.24 -17.01 11.88
CA ARG A 154 -2.17 -18.01 11.93
C ARG A 154 -0.95 -17.47 12.69
N PRO A 155 -0.96 -17.47 14.05
CA PRO A 155 0.18 -17.04 14.84
C PRO A 155 1.42 -17.91 14.61
N GLN A 156 2.60 -17.34 14.86
CA GLN A 156 3.87 -18.07 14.90
C GLN A 156 4.06 -18.71 16.28
N GLY A 157 3.52 -19.92 16.45
CA GLY A 157 3.54 -20.62 17.73
C GLY A 157 2.75 -19.85 18.78
N ARG A 158 3.41 -19.36 19.83
CA ARG A 158 2.78 -18.59 20.92
C ARG A 158 2.67 -17.08 20.63
N TRP A 159 3.18 -16.61 19.50
CA TRP A 159 3.38 -15.20 19.24
C TRP A 159 2.66 -14.73 17.98
N HIS A 160 2.16 -13.50 18.02
CA HIS A 160 2.04 -12.69 16.81
C HIS A 160 3.32 -11.89 16.61
N VAL A 161 3.82 -11.88 15.37
CA VAL A 161 5.03 -11.15 14.98
C VAL A 161 4.69 -10.22 13.82
N ILE A 162 4.74 -8.91 14.07
CA ILE A 162 4.46 -7.88 13.07
C ILE A 162 5.76 -7.20 12.72
N ARG A 163 6.25 -7.38 11.48
CA ARG A 163 7.56 -6.89 11.04
C ARG A 163 7.41 -5.61 10.23
N THR A 164 8.19 -4.59 10.59
CA THR A 164 8.25 -3.34 9.84
C THR A 164 9.12 -3.48 8.61
N ASP A 165 8.80 -2.69 7.58
CA ASP A 165 9.56 -2.59 6.34
C ASP A 165 10.99 -2.13 6.63
N GLY A 166 11.96 -2.85 6.06
CA GLY A 166 13.39 -2.57 6.22
C GLY A 166 14.03 -1.92 5.00
N SER A 167 13.24 -1.47 4.02
CA SER A 167 13.79 -1.03 2.73
C SER A 167 14.48 0.33 2.80
N ILE A 168 14.09 1.16 3.77
CA ILE A 168 14.58 2.54 3.94
C ILE A 168 15.21 2.73 5.31
N ALA A 169 14.52 2.28 6.37
CA ALA A 169 15.01 2.30 7.75
C ALA A 169 15.27 0.88 8.29
N PHE A 170 15.80 0.78 9.51
CA PHE A 170 16.02 -0.51 10.17
C PHE A 170 14.68 -1.24 10.42
N SER A 171 14.58 -2.46 9.90
CA SER A 171 13.46 -3.35 10.19
C SER A 171 13.44 -3.71 11.68
N SER A 172 12.26 -3.60 12.28
CA SER A 172 11.98 -3.94 13.68
C SER A 172 10.71 -4.80 13.74
N ALA A 173 10.36 -5.31 14.91
CA ALA A 173 9.15 -6.13 15.06
C ALA A 173 8.41 -5.87 16.38
N ILE A 174 7.08 -5.90 16.29
CA ILE A 174 6.18 -6.02 17.44
C ILE A 174 5.93 -7.50 17.67
N VAL A 175 6.14 -7.95 18.91
CA VAL A 175 5.90 -9.34 19.32
C VAL A 175 4.96 -9.37 20.51
N ILE A 176 3.77 -9.97 20.33
CA ILE A 176 2.75 -10.07 21.39
C ILE A 176 2.24 -11.51 21.53
N ASP A 177 1.84 -11.91 22.73
CA ASP A 177 1.27 -13.25 22.99
C ASP A 177 -0.05 -13.42 22.24
N ALA A 178 -0.13 -14.45 21.39
CA ALA A 178 -1.28 -14.63 20.51
C ALA A 178 -2.59 -14.93 21.26
N ARG A 179 -2.53 -15.74 22.32
CA ARG A 179 -3.72 -16.10 23.09
C ARG A 179 -4.22 -14.90 23.91
N LYS A 180 -3.30 -14.19 24.56
CA LYS A 180 -3.65 -12.99 25.33
C LYS A 180 -4.13 -11.85 24.43
N ALA A 181 -3.53 -11.67 23.25
CA ALA A 181 -3.97 -10.71 22.24
C ALA A 181 -5.41 -10.96 21.80
N GLN A 182 -5.75 -12.22 21.49
CA GLN A 182 -7.11 -12.62 21.14
C GLN A 182 -8.09 -12.36 22.28
N ALA A 183 -7.73 -12.71 23.52
CA ALA A 183 -8.58 -12.51 24.69
C ALA A 183 -8.84 -11.02 24.99
N ALA A 184 -7.81 -10.17 24.86
CA ALA A 184 -7.91 -8.74 25.14
C ALA A 184 -8.59 -7.94 24.02
N HIS A 185 -8.72 -8.50 22.81
CA HIS A 185 -9.13 -7.73 21.63
C HIS A 185 -10.47 -7.00 21.80
N GLN A 186 -11.52 -7.69 22.29
CA GLN A 186 -12.85 -7.10 22.48
C GLN A 186 -12.89 -6.08 23.62
N GLU A 187 -12.12 -6.33 24.69
CA GLU A 187 -11.96 -5.39 25.80
C GLU A 187 -11.33 -4.09 25.32
N ILE A 188 -10.26 -4.18 24.52
CA ILE A 188 -9.58 -3.01 23.95
C ILE A 188 -10.55 -2.17 23.11
N LEU A 189 -11.30 -2.79 22.20
CA LEU A 189 -12.28 -2.05 21.39
C LEU A 189 -13.32 -1.34 22.26
N SER A 190 -13.86 -2.04 23.26
CA SER A 190 -14.87 -1.49 24.17
C SER A 190 -14.33 -0.33 24.99
N ARG A 191 -13.12 -0.47 25.55
CA ARG A 191 -12.45 0.56 26.37
C ARG A 191 -12.19 1.85 25.58
N HIS A 192 -11.87 1.72 24.29
CA HIS A 192 -11.59 2.85 23.41
C HIS A 192 -12.83 3.32 22.62
N GLY A 193 -14.02 2.78 22.91
CA GLY A 193 -15.27 3.20 22.28
C GLY A 193 -15.37 2.88 20.78
N ILE A 194 -14.67 1.84 20.33
CA ILE A 194 -14.59 1.47 18.92
C ILE A 194 -15.65 0.40 18.61
N PRO A 195 -16.62 0.67 17.72
CA PRO A 195 -17.76 -0.21 17.51
C PRO A 195 -17.44 -1.48 16.70
N ALA A 196 -16.33 -1.50 15.95
CA ALA A 196 -15.92 -2.64 15.16
C ALA A 196 -14.40 -2.66 14.99
N ASP A 197 -13.84 -3.87 14.89
CA ASP A 197 -12.42 -4.09 14.61
C ASP A 197 -12.01 -3.64 13.19
N ARG A 198 -12.98 -3.44 12.28
CA ARG A 198 -12.71 -3.11 10.88
C ARG A 198 -13.74 -2.19 10.26
N SER A 199 -13.26 -1.44 9.25
CA SER A 199 -14.10 -0.61 8.38
C SER A 199 -15.10 -1.46 7.57
N ALA A 200 -16.19 -0.82 7.12
CA ALA A 200 -17.30 -1.51 6.48
C ALA A 200 -16.92 -2.25 5.17
N ASP A 201 -15.88 -1.80 4.48
CA ASP A 201 -15.36 -2.41 3.25
C ASP A 201 -14.47 -3.65 3.49
N LEU A 202 -14.15 -3.96 4.75
CA LEU A 202 -13.41 -5.15 5.16
C LEU A 202 -14.28 -6.19 5.90
N ARG A 203 -15.58 -5.93 6.04
CA ARG A 203 -16.54 -6.85 6.65
C ARG A 203 -17.03 -7.90 5.66
#